data_AF-A0A496RFN5-F1
#
_entry.id   AF-A0A496RFN5-F1
#
_cell.length_a   1.000
_cell.length_b   1.000
_cell.length_c   1.000
_cell.angle_alpha   90.00
_cell.angle_beta   90.00
_cell.angle_gamma   90.00
#
_symmetry.space_group_name_H-M   'P 1'
#
loop_
_entity.id
_entity.type
_entity.pdbx_description
1 polymer ?
#
loop_
_entity_poly.entity_id
_entity_poly.type
_entity_poly.pdbx_seq_one_letter_code
_entity_poly.pdbx_strand_id
1 'polypeptide(L)' 'MITSEMQKQRYIYYRCTKKRGKCSQPYLREDLLTQKINQAIESVAIGKELQDFLLAKITQEASSSNPPPTSALKHRIA' A
#
# COMPACT_ATOMS: atom_id res chain seq x y z
N MET A 1 -14.24 -5.81 -10.28
CA MET A 1 -12.95 -5.44 -10.89
C MET A 1 -13.00 -3.96 -11.24
N ILE A 2 -11.99 -3.21 -10.83
CA ILE A 2 -11.87 -1.77 -11.12
C ILE A 2 -11.00 -1.60 -12.38
N THR A 3 -11.28 -0.60 -13.21
CA THR A 3 -10.49 -0.22 -14.38
C THR A 3 -10.31 1.29 -14.42
N SER A 4 -9.17 1.75 -14.97
CA SER A 4 -8.89 3.16 -15.21
C SER A 4 -9.42 3.61 -16.58
N GLU A 5 -9.83 4.87 -16.67
CA GLU A 5 -10.27 5.55 -17.89
C GLU A 5 -9.67 6.96 -17.91
N MET A 6 -8.98 7.31 -18.99
CA MET A 6 -8.47 8.67 -19.19
C MET A 6 -9.57 9.54 -19.81
N GLN A 7 -9.91 10.64 -19.13
CA GLN A 7 -10.89 11.62 -19.61
C GLN A 7 -10.22 12.96 -19.92
N LYS A 8 -10.63 13.56 -21.04
CA LYS A 8 -10.10 14.85 -21.54
C LYS A 8 -8.57 14.89 -21.66
N GLN A 9 -7.94 13.73 -21.89
CA GLN A 9 -6.48 13.56 -21.97
C GLN A 9 -5.71 14.11 -20.74
N ARG A 10 -6.39 14.24 -19.58
CA ARG A 10 -5.82 14.91 -18.40
C ARG A 10 -6.14 14.20 -17.09
N TYR A 11 -7.34 13.65 -16.96
CA TYR A 11 -7.83 13.12 -15.68
C TYR A 11 -8.03 11.61 -15.76
N ILE A 12 -7.45 10.88 -14.82
CA ILE A 12 -7.67 9.44 -14.68
C ILE A 12 -8.83 9.21 -13.71
N TYR A 13 -9.83 8.46 -14.18
CA TYR A 13 -10.95 8.00 -13.38
C TYR A 13 -10.95 6.49 -13.28
N TYR A 14 -11.32 5.99 -12.11
CA TYR A 14 -11.53 4.59 -11.82
C TYR A 14 -13.01 4.28 -11.76
N ARG A 15 -13.41 3.15 -12.35
CA ARG A 15 -14.80 2.67 -12.31
C ARG A 15 -14.87 1.18 -12.05
N CYS A 16 -15.98 0.75 -11.49
CA CYS A 16 -16.29 -0.65 -11.38
C CYS A 16 -16.85 -1.21 -12.70
N THR A 17 -16.29 -2.32 -13.17
CA THR A 17 -16.72 -3.00 -14.41
C THR A 17 -17.85 -4.01 -14.21
N LYS A 18 -18.36 -4.18 -12.98
CA LYS A 18 -19.41 -5.15 -12.61
C LYS A 18 -19.11 -6.64 -12.91
N LYS A 19 -17.91 -6.97 -13.41
CA LYS A 19 -17.48 -8.36 -13.73
C LYS A 19 -17.50 -9.33 -12.55
N ARG A 20 -17.44 -8.84 -11.31
CA ARG A 20 -17.44 -9.65 -10.08
C ARG A 20 -18.66 -9.39 -9.19
N GLY A 21 -19.77 -8.94 -9.79
CA GLY A 21 -21.00 -8.59 -9.07
C GLY A 21 -21.43 -7.13 -9.26
N LYS A 22 -22.62 -6.82 -8.77
CA LYS A 22 -23.20 -5.48 -8.86
C LYS A 22 -22.44 -4.52 -7.96
N CYS A 23 -22.17 -3.33 -8.47
CA CYS A 23 -21.53 -2.23 -7.78
C CYS A 23 -22.25 -0.94 -8.16
N SER A 24 -22.52 -0.09 -7.16
CA SER A 24 -23.23 1.18 -7.28
C SER A 24 -22.29 2.40 -7.21
N GLN A 25 -21.00 2.17 -7.01
CA GLN A 25 -20.01 3.23 -6.89
C GLN A 25 -19.92 4.05 -8.19
N PRO A 26 -19.91 5.39 -8.10
CA PRO A 26 -19.68 6.27 -9.25
C PRO A 26 -18.22 6.19 -9.71
N TYR A 27 -17.93 6.86 -10.82
CA TYR A 27 -16.56 7.11 -11.24
C TYR A 27 -15.82 7.89 -10.16
N LEU A 28 -14.59 7.48 -9.84
CA LEU A 28 -13.76 8.07 -8.80
C LEU A 28 -12.46 8.57 -9.44
N ARG A 29 -12.10 9.85 -9.24
CA ARG A 29 -10.79 10.33 -9.69
C ARG A 29 -9.64 9.66 -8.93
N GLU A 30 -8.50 9.56 -9.59
CA GLU A 30 -7.26 9.02 -9.02
C GLU A 30 -6.83 9.69 -7.71
N ASP A 31 -6.89 11.02 -7.61
CA ASP A 31 -6.50 11.75 -6.39
C ASP A 31 -7.32 11.35 -5.16
N LEU A 32 -8.64 11.24 -5.33
CA LEU A 32 -9.55 10.80 -4.26
C LEU A 32 -9.38 9.33 -3.91
N LEU A 33 -9.04 8.48 -4.89
CA LEU A 33 -8.72 7.08 -4.64
C LEU A 33 -7.44 6.97 -3.81
N THR A 34 -6.38 7.67 -4.21
CA THR A 34 -5.09 7.69 -3.51
C THR A 34 -5.26 8.20 -2.08
N GLN A 35 -6.04 9.25 -1.86
CA GLN A 35 -6.33 9.75 -0.51
C GLN A 35 -6.95 8.66 0.38
N LYS A 36 -7.96 7.92 -0.12
CA LYS A 36 -8.61 6.86 0.66
C LYS A 36 -7.68 5.69 0.95
N ILE A 37 -6.82 5.33 -0.01
CA ILE A 37 -5.82 4.28 0.18
C ILE A 37 -4.82 4.70 1.25
N ASN A 38 -4.31 5.94 1.18
CA ASN A 38 -3.37 6.46 2.18
C ASN A 38 -3.98 6.46 3.58
N GLN A 39 -5.22 6.93 3.73
CA GLN A 39 -5.93 6.89 5.01
C GLN A 39 -6.07 5.46 5.57
N ALA A 40 -6.38 4.48 4.71
CA ALA A 40 -6.47 3.09 5.13
C ALA A 40 -5.10 2.54 5.57
N ILE A 41 -4.01 2.88 4.87
CA ILE A 41 -2.65 2.47 5.23
C ILE A 41 -2.19 3.14 6.53
N GLU A 42 -2.47 4.44 6.68
CA GLU A 42 -2.14 5.21 7.88
C GLU A 42 -2.79 4.62 9.14
N SER A 43 -4.00 4.06 9.03
CA SER A 43 -4.71 3.43 10.15
C SER A 43 -4.00 2.19 10.72
N VAL A 44 -3.12 1.56 9.94
CA VAL A 44 -2.36 0.37 10.36
C VAL A 44 -0.85 0.65 10.42
N ALA A 45 -0.43 1.88 10.16
CA ALA A 45 0.98 2.25 10.14
C ALA A 45 1.56 2.21 11.56
N ILE A 46 2.75 1.62 11.68
CA ILE A 46 3.50 1.63 12.93
C ILE A 46 4.01 3.06 13.18
N GLY A 47 3.66 3.63 14.33
CA GLY A 47 4.13 4.95 14.73
C GLY A 47 5.66 5.00 14.89
N LYS A 48 6.24 6.18 14.71
CA LYS A 48 7.70 6.37 14.70
C LYS A 48 8.41 5.84 15.95
N GLU A 49 7.84 6.05 17.13
CA GLU A 49 8.41 5.57 18.39
C GLU A 49 8.52 4.03 18.42
N LEU A 50 7.46 3.34 18.02
CA LEU A 50 7.47 1.88 17.94
C LEU A 50 8.41 1.38 16.84
N GLN A 51 8.46 2.09 15.71
CA GLN A 51 9.40 1.79 14.63
C GLN A 51 10.85 1.89 15.12
N ASP A 52 11.22 2.98 15.80
CA ASP A 52 12.57 3.21 16.32
C ASP A 52 12.94 2.13 17.36
N PHE A 53 12.00 1.75 18.24
CA PHE A 53 12.19 0.65 19.19
C PHE A 53 12.45 -0.69 18.49
N LEU A 54 11.62 -1.05 17.50
CA LEU A 54 11.77 -2.30 16.75
C LEU A 54 13.10 -2.35 16.01
N LEU A 55 13.50 -1.24 15.37
CA LEU A 55 14.79 -1.15 14.69
C LEU A 55 15.96 -1.31 15.66
N ALA A 56 15.93 -0.65 16.82
CA ALA A 56 16.95 -0.80 17.84
C ALA A 56 17.07 -2.26 18.33
N LYS A 57 15.93 -2.93 18.53
CA LYS A 57 15.91 -4.36 18.91
C LYS A 57 16.50 -5.26 17.85
N ILE A 58 16.13 -5.08 16.59
CA ILE A 58 16.70 -5.84 15.46
C ILE A 58 18.21 -5.66 15.38
N THR A 59 18.71 -4.43 15.56
CA THR A 59 20.16 -4.17 15.56
C THR A 59 20.88 -4.80 16.75
N GLN A 60 20.24 -4.85 17.92
CA GLN A 60 20.78 -5.51 19.11
C GLN A 60 20.89 -7.03 18.89
N GLU A 61 19.86 -7.66 18.34
CA GLU A 61 19.83 -9.11 18.04
C GLU A 61 20.86 -9.51 16.99
N ALA A 62 21.11 -8.65 15.98
CA ALA A 62 22.16 -8.87 15.00
C ALA A 62 23.57 -8.93 15.61
N SER A 63 23.79 -8.28 16.76
CA SER A 63 25.07 -8.33 17.50
C SER A 63 25.20 -9.56 18.41
N SER A 64 24.09 -10.22 18.77
CA SER A 64 24.05 -11.41 19.63
C SER A 64 23.68 -12.67 18.85
N SER A 65 24.54 -13.07 17.92
CA SER A 65 24.62 -14.42 17.32
C SER A 65 23.31 -15.22 17.19
N ASN A 66 22.36 -14.74 16.39
CA ASN A 66 21.44 -15.58 15.63
C ASN A 66 21.25 -14.89 14.27
N PRO A 67 21.51 -15.56 13.14
CA PRO A 67 21.39 -14.91 11.83
C PRO A 67 19.94 -14.44 11.64
N PRO A 68 19.72 -13.22 11.13
CA PRO A 68 18.38 -12.76 10.81
C PRO A 68 17.75 -13.73 9.80
N PRO A 69 16.44 -14.04 9.88
CA PRO A 69 15.75 -14.69 8.77
C PRO A 69 15.68 -13.69 7.60
N THR A 70 16.78 -13.57 6.85
CA THR A 70 16.82 -12.91 5.54
C THR A 70 16.13 -13.81 4.52
N SER A 71 14.84 -14.08 4.72
CA SER A 71 13.99 -14.69 3.72
C SER A 71 13.17 -13.62 3.01
N ALA A 72 13.68 -13.23 1.84
CA ALA A 72 12.90 -12.76 0.69
C ALA A 72 12.20 -11.40 0.76
N LEU A 73 12.97 -10.32 0.56
CA LEU A 73 12.53 -9.19 -0.27
C LEU A 73 13.46 -9.03 -1.49
N LYS A 74 13.61 -10.12 -2.24
CA LYS A 74 13.98 -10.05 -3.67
C LYS A 74 12.70 -10.07 -4.49
N HIS A 75 11.91 -9.01 -4.42
CA HIS A 75 10.98 -8.73 -5.52
C HIS A 75 11.56 -7.52 -6.24
N ARG A 76 12.40 -7.83 -7.24
CA ARG A 76 12.72 -6.93 -8.34
C ARG A 76 11.40 -6.49 -8.93
N ILE A 77 11.10 -5.21 -8.85
CA ILE A 77 10.24 -4.58 -9.84
C ILE A 77 11.12 -4.48 -11.08
N ALA A 78 10.82 -5.32 -12.07
CA ALA A 78 11.32 -5.19 -13.43
C ALA A 78 10.60 -4.03 -14.12
#